data_AF-A0A4Q8LKC8-F1
#
_entry.id   AF-A0A4Q8LKC8-F1
#
_cell.length_a   1.000
_cell.length_b   1.000
_cell.length_c   1.000
_cell.angle_alpha   90.00
_cell.angle_beta   90.00
_cell.angle_gamma   90.00
#
_symmetry.space_group_name_H-M   'P 1'
#
loop_
_entity.id
_entity.type
_entity.pdbx_description
1 polymer ?
#
loop_
_entity_poly.entity_id
_entity_poly.type
_entity_poly.pdbx_seq_one_letter_code
_entity_poly.pdbx_strand_id
1 'polypeptide(L)'
;MNMKLKLEFPPTPEFAERHAANIVAATKDVDGTVLDYSLDSLHHVDRILQRMHDDGLPADRIPSTLFRFGCYIGEVALREHPAAWVDPARFVPESSLSFFPFIVLRFPNQAIWAPINLAFQKVELGEQKSVHFSCVAQLDSVLKPA
;
A
#
# COMPACT_ATOMS: atom_id res chain seq x y z
N MET A 1 -19.90 -5.91 -1.72
CA MET A 1 -19.39 -5.40 -3.02
C MET A 1 -18.35 -6.39 -3.51
N ASN A 2 -18.52 -7.01 -4.67
CA ASN A 2 -17.63 -8.08 -5.15
C ASN A 2 -16.46 -7.46 -5.93
N MET A 3 -15.39 -7.08 -5.24
CA MET A 3 -14.23 -6.43 -5.83
C MET A 3 -13.30 -7.50 -6.42
N LYS A 4 -13.06 -7.45 -7.75
CA LYS A 4 -12.22 -8.45 -8.44
C LYS A 4 -10.89 -7.83 -8.84
N LEU A 5 -9.81 -8.32 -8.23
CA LEU A 5 -8.45 -8.01 -8.62
C LEU A 5 -8.14 -8.65 -9.98
N LYS A 6 -7.58 -7.86 -10.90
CA LYS A 6 -7.05 -8.27 -12.20
C LYS A 6 -5.54 -8.05 -12.17
N LEU A 7 -4.84 -9.03 -11.61
CA LEU A 7 -3.40 -8.99 -11.36
C LEU A 7 -2.70 -10.03 -12.22
N GLU A 8 -1.47 -9.71 -12.63
CA GLU A 8 -0.59 -10.62 -13.38
C GLU A 8 -0.05 -11.73 -12.47
N PHE A 9 0.29 -11.36 -11.24
CA PHE A 9 0.72 -12.28 -10.20
C PHE A 9 -0.36 -12.43 -9.12
N PRO A 10 -0.41 -13.55 -8.39
CA PRO A 10 -1.28 -13.70 -7.23
C PRO A 10 -1.10 -12.56 -6.20
N PRO A 11 -2.15 -12.15 -5.48
CA PRO A 11 -2.06 -11.16 -4.40
C PRO A 11 -1.53 -11.78 -3.10
N THR A 12 -0.42 -12.50 -3.16
CA THR A 12 0.21 -13.19 -2.04
C THR A 12 1.55 -12.55 -1.66
N PRO A 13 2.06 -12.76 -0.43
CA PRO A 13 3.24 -12.06 0.07
C PRO A 13 4.47 -12.14 -0.83
N GLU A 14 4.72 -13.30 -1.43
CA GLU A 14 5.87 -13.56 -2.30
C GLU A 14 5.86 -12.78 -3.63
N PHE A 15 4.74 -12.16 -3.99
CA PHE A 15 4.61 -11.36 -5.21
C PHE A 15 4.48 -9.86 -4.95
N ALA A 16 4.49 -9.41 -3.68
CA ALA A 16 4.32 -8.00 -3.33
C ALA A 16 5.33 -7.08 -4.04
N GLU A 17 6.62 -7.45 -4.04
CA GLU A 17 7.68 -6.69 -4.73
C GLU A 17 7.42 -6.60 -6.24
N ARG A 18 6.93 -7.67 -6.88
CA ARG A 18 6.61 -7.67 -8.32
C ARG A 18 5.43 -6.76 -8.63
N HIS A 19 4.42 -6.72 -7.76
CA HIS A 19 3.31 -5.78 -7.89
C HIS A 19 3.79 -4.33 -7.77
N ALA A 20 4.69 -4.06 -6.84
CA ALA A 20 5.32 -2.74 -6.70
C ALA A 20 6.13 -2.37 -7.96
N ALA A 21 6.97 -3.26 -8.46
CA ALA A 21 7.74 -3.03 -9.68
C ALA A 21 6.84 -2.74 -10.90
N ASN A 22 5.70 -3.44 -11.01
CA ASN A 22 4.74 -3.19 -12.08
C ASN A 22 4.15 -1.78 -12.04
N ILE A 23 3.87 -1.21 -10.85
CA ILE A 23 3.35 0.18 -10.78
C ILE A 23 4.46 1.22 -10.99
N VAL A 24 5.71 0.92 -10.62
CA VAL A 24 6.87 1.77 -10.94
C VAL A 24 7.03 1.89 -12.47
N ALA A 25 6.98 0.77 -13.18
CA ALA A 25 7.04 0.78 -14.64
C ALA A 25 5.85 1.55 -15.24
N ALA A 26 4.63 1.25 -14.80
CA ALA A 26 3.42 1.88 -15.32
C ALA A 26 3.38 3.42 -15.09
N THR A 27 3.80 3.90 -13.92
CA THR A 27 3.83 5.35 -13.64
C THR A 27 4.84 6.09 -14.51
N LYS A 28 6.03 5.50 -14.69
CA LYS A 28 7.04 6.02 -15.61
C LYS A 28 6.53 6.08 -17.05
N ASP A 29 5.86 5.02 -17.52
CA ASP A 29 5.36 4.94 -18.89
C ASP A 29 4.18 5.88 -19.15
N VAL A 30 3.31 6.10 -18.15
CA VAL A 30 2.09 6.92 -18.29
C VAL A 30 2.38 8.41 -18.24
N ASP A 31 3.17 8.89 -17.27
CA ASP A 31 3.39 10.33 -17.07
C ASP A 31 4.83 10.72 -16.75
N GLY A 32 5.78 9.79 -16.86
CA GLY A 32 7.20 10.04 -16.59
C GLY A 32 7.55 10.14 -15.10
N THR A 33 6.60 9.94 -14.19
CA THR A 33 6.88 9.96 -12.75
C THR A 33 7.82 8.82 -12.38
N VAL A 34 8.90 9.16 -11.67
CA VAL A 34 9.86 8.18 -11.15
C VAL A 34 9.50 7.85 -9.71
N LEU A 35 9.30 6.56 -9.46
CA LEU A 35 9.08 5.97 -8.14
C LEU A 35 10.30 5.12 -7.80
N ASP A 36 11.15 5.62 -6.90
CA ASP A 36 12.49 5.07 -6.61
C ASP A 36 12.58 4.30 -5.28
N TYR A 37 11.43 4.03 -4.67
CA TYR A 37 11.27 3.38 -3.36
C TYR A 37 11.81 4.18 -2.16
N SER A 38 12.11 5.47 -2.31
CA SER A 38 12.39 6.36 -1.18
C SER A 38 11.12 6.79 -0.45
N LEU A 39 11.23 7.26 0.79
CA LEU A 39 10.13 7.94 1.48
C LEU A 39 9.62 9.14 0.66
N ASP A 40 10.53 9.96 0.12
CA ASP A 40 10.17 11.14 -0.68
C ASP A 40 9.29 10.81 -1.88
N SER A 41 9.50 9.66 -2.53
CA SER A 41 8.68 9.19 -3.64
C SER A 41 7.20 8.97 -3.27
N LEU A 42 6.87 8.81 -1.99
CA LEU A 42 5.49 8.70 -1.52
C LEU A 42 4.70 10.00 -1.72
N HIS A 43 5.36 11.15 -1.83
CA HIS A 43 4.70 12.39 -2.24
C HIS A 43 4.17 12.33 -3.68
N HIS A 44 4.86 11.61 -4.57
CA HIS A 44 4.35 11.35 -5.91
C HIS A 44 3.15 10.40 -5.89
N VAL A 45 3.19 9.36 -5.04
CA VAL A 45 2.05 8.47 -4.83
C VAL A 45 0.84 9.25 -4.30
N ASP A 46 1.05 10.13 -3.30
CA ASP A 46 -0.01 11.01 -2.77
C ASP A 46 -0.64 11.85 -3.87
N ARG A 47 0.17 12.49 -4.73
CA ARG A 47 -0.32 13.27 -5.87
C ARG A 47 -1.10 12.42 -6.87
N ILE A 48 -0.62 11.23 -7.22
CA ILE A 48 -1.27 10.36 -8.22
C ILE A 48 -2.62 9.87 -7.70
N LEU A 49 -2.67 9.38 -6.46
CA LEU A 49 -3.91 8.89 -5.85
C LEU A 49 -4.88 10.05 -5.56
N GLN A 50 -4.38 11.24 -5.23
CA GLN A 50 -5.22 12.43 -5.10
C GLN A 50 -5.90 12.79 -6.43
N ARG A 51 -5.18 12.74 -7.56
CA ARG A 51 -5.80 12.96 -8.87
C ARG A 51 -6.91 11.94 -9.16
N MET A 52 -6.71 10.67 -8.80
CA MET A 52 -7.76 9.66 -8.94
C MET A 52 -9.01 9.97 -8.09
N HIS A 53 -8.80 10.52 -6.88
CA HIS A 53 -9.89 11.02 -6.04
C HIS A 53 -10.61 12.21 -6.70
N ASP A 54 -9.85 13.20 -7.17
CA ASP A 54 -10.38 14.43 -7.78
C ASP A 54 -11.16 14.12 -9.08
N ASP A 55 -10.72 13.12 -9.83
CA ASP A 55 -11.39 12.58 -11.02
C ASP A 55 -12.66 11.77 -10.68
N GLY A 56 -12.96 11.57 -9.39
CA GLY A 56 -14.14 10.84 -8.91
C GLY A 56 -14.09 9.34 -9.21
N LEU A 57 -12.89 8.76 -9.39
CA LEU A 57 -12.74 7.33 -9.66
C LEU A 57 -13.01 6.52 -8.38
N PRO A 58 -14.06 5.70 -8.34
CA PRO A 58 -14.33 4.91 -7.14
C PRO A 58 -13.30 3.79 -7.02
N ALA A 59 -12.81 3.56 -5.80
CA ALA A 59 -11.76 2.58 -5.52
C ALA A 59 -12.09 1.17 -6.03
N ASP A 60 -13.38 0.81 -6.00
CA ASP A 60 -13.92 -0.48 -6.48
C ASP A 60 -13.79 -0.71 -8.00
N ARG A 61 -13.56 0.35 -8.78
CA ARG A 61 -13.32 0.27 -10.24
C ARG A 61 -11.84 0.14 -10.60
N ILE A 62 -10.94 0.53 -9.70
CA ILE A 62 -9.48 0.46 -9.89
C ILE A 62 -8.72 -0.41 -8.85
N PRO A 63 -9.28 -1.54 -8.36
CA PRO A 63 -8.70 -2.32 -7.27
C PRO A 63 -7.24 -2.72 -7.50
N SER A 64 -6.94 -3.17 -8.73
CA SER A 64 -5.64 -3.74 -9.07
C SER A 64 -4.55 -2.66 -9.08
N THR A 65 -4.89 -1.44 -9.47
CA THR A 65 -3.99 -0.29 -9.44
C THR A 65 -3.69 0.11 -8.01
N LEU A 66 -4.73 0.21 -7.17
CA LEU A 66 -4.58 0.54 -5.75
C LEU A 66 -3.84 -0.55 -4.97
N PHE A 67 -4.07 -1.81 -5.30
CA PHE A 67 -3.31 -2.94 -4.76
C PHE A 67 -1.82 -2.78 -5.03
N ARG A 68 -1.42 -2.49 -6.28
CA ARG A 68 -0.02 -2.33 -6.64
C ARG A 68 0.64 -1.09 -6.02
N PHE A 69 -0.09 0.04 -5.95
CA PHE A 69 0.37 1.20 -5.17
C PHE A 69 0.55 0.84 -3.68
N GLY A 70 -0.38 0.09 -3.13
CA GLY A 70 -0.28 -0.48 -1.79
C GLY A 70 0.97 -1.32 -1.56
N CYS A 71 1.29 -2.21 -2.50
CA CYS A 71 2.54 -2.95 -2.47
C CYS A 71 3.76 -2.02 -2.54
N TYR A 72 3.75 -1.03 -3.42
CA TYR A 72 4.84 -0.04 -3.49
C TYR A 72 5.05 0.70 -2.16
N ILE A 73 3.97 1.13 -1.50
CA ILE A 73 4.04 1.80 -0.19
C ILE A 73 4.67 0.88 0.86
N GLY A 74 4.30 -0.40 0.88
CA GLY A 74 4.92 -1.36 1.79
C GLY A 74 6.39 -1.64 1.47
N GLU A 75 6.74 -1.69 0.18
CA GLU A 75 8.13 -1.87 -0.26
C GLU A 75 9.03 -0.68 0.13
N VAL A 76 8.50 0.55 0.14
CA VAL A 76 9.20 1.72 0.70
C VAL A 76 9.47 1.48 2.19
N ALA A 77 8.44 1.10 2.97
CA ALA A 77 8.60 0.86 4.40
C ALA A 77 9.60 -0.27 4.73
N LEU A 78 9.66 -1.33 3.92
CA LEU A 78 10.62 -2.43 4.08
C LEU A 78 12.08 -2.01 3.89
N ARG A 79 12.34 -0.94 3.13
CA ARG A 79 13.69 -0.39 2.93
C ARG A 79 14.14 0.47 4.11
N GLU A 80 13.19 1.10 4.79
CA GLU A 80 13.46 1.93 5.97
C GLU A 80 13.58 1.10 7.26
N HIS A 81 12.79 0.04 7.39
CA HIS A 81 12.79 -0.78 8.61
C HIS A 81 12.48 -2.25 8.32
N PRO A 82 13.12 -3.21 9.04
CA PRO A 82 12.77 -4.61 8.94
C PRO A 82 11.27 -4.86 9.17
N ALA A 83 10.63 -5.51 8.21
CA ALA A 83 9.30 -6.10 8.33
C ALA A 83 9.21 -7.27 7.34
N ALA A 84 8.05 -7.93 7.29
CA ALA A 84 7.77 -8.95 6.29
C ALA A 84 6.34 -8.81 5.78
N TRP A 85 6.15 -9.00 4.46
CA TRP A 85 4.83 -9.27 3.93
C TRP A 85 4.31 -10.59 4.46
N VAL A 86 3.07 -10.60 4.93
CA VAL A 86 2.41 -11.77 5.47
C VAL A 86 0.94 -11.83 5.07
N ASP A 87 0.40 -13.05 5.07
CA ASP A 87 -1.04 -13.26 5.08
C ASP A 87 -1.59 -12.94 6.48
N PRO A 88 -2.52 -11.96 6.63
CA PRO A 88 -3.07 -11.60 7.93
C PRO A 88 -3.77 -12.78 8.61
N ALA A 89 -4.32 -13.75 7.86
CA ALA A 89 -4.98 -14.93 8.43
C ALA A 89 -4.09 -15.78 9.35
N ARG A 90 -2.76 -15.60 9.26
CA ARG A 90 -1.79 -16.31 10.10
C ARG A 90 -1.49 -15.59 11.42
N PHE A 91 -1.86 -14.32 11.55
CA PHE A 91 -1.38 -13.44 12.63
C PHE A 91 -2.45 -12.61 13.32
N VAL A 92 -3.62 -12.42 12.72
CA VAL A 92 -4.75 -11.71 13.35
C VAL A 92 -5.93 -12.66 13.61
N PRO A 93 -6.77 -12.39 14.63
CA PRO A 93 -7.97 -13.18 14.87
C PRO A 93 -8.92 -13.17 13.67
N GLU A 94 -9.63 -14.29 13.45
CA GLU A 94 -10.58 -14.44 12.34
C GLU A 94 -11.61 -13.29 12.30
N SER A 95 -12.10 -12.86 13.46
CA SER A 95 -13.05 -11.76 13.61
C SER A 95 -12.52 -10.41 13.12
N SER A 96 -11.19 -10.25 12.98
CA SER A 96 -10.55 -9.03 12.51
C SER A 96 -10.14 -9.09 11.03
N LEU A 97 -10.27 -10.24 10.35
CA LEU A 97 -9.81 -10.39 8.97
C LEU A 97 -10.54 -9.50 7.98
N SER A 98 -11.79 -9.12 8.27
CA SER A 98 -12.55 -8.18 7.43
C SER A 98 -11.90 -6.80 7.33
N PHE A 99 -11.09 -6.39 8.32
CA PHE A 99 -10.32 -5.14 8.29
C PHE A 99 -9.01 -5.27 7.48
N PHE A 100 -8.59 -6.50 7.17
CA PHE A 100 -7.34 -6.80 6.46
C PHE A 100 -7.64 -7.69 5.23
N PRO A 101 -8.34 -7.15 4.22
CA PRO A 101 -8.75 -7.92 3.05
C PRO A 101 -7.58 -8.34 2.14
N PHE A 102 -6.36 -7.84 2.40
CA PHE A 102 -5.17 -8.06 1.61
C PHE A 102 -3.96 -8.41 2.49
N ILE A 103 -2.85 -8.78 1.85
CA ILE A 103 -1.56 -8.97 2.52
C ILE A 103 -1.14 -7.70 3.29
N VAL A 104 -0.44 -7.91 4.40
CA VAL A 104 -0.04 -6.85 5.33
C VAL A 104 1.46 -6.93 5.62
N LEU A 105 2.02 -5.85 6.14
CA LEU A 105 3.36 -5.88 6.74
C LEU A 105 3.26 -6.24 8.21
N ARG A 106 4.16 -7.12 8.65
CA ARG A 106 4.39 -7.45 10.05
C ARG A 106 5.79 -7.05 10.47
N PHE A 107 5.88 -6.20 11.47
CA PHE A 107 7.13 -5.73 12.04
C PHE A 107 7.69 -6.71 13.11
N PRO A 108 8.98 -6.63 13.46
CA PRO A 108 9.61 -7.46 14.49
C PRO A 108 8.91 -7.35 15.86
N ASN A 109 8.44 -6.15 16.21
CA ASN A 109 7.64 -5.89 17.42
C ASN A 109 6.19 -6.42 17.34
N GLN A 110 5.88 -7.22 16.32
CA GLN A 110 4.57 -7.83 16.05
C GLN A 110 3.48 -6.87 15.57
N ALA A 111 3.78 -5.57 15.39
CA ALA A 111 2.84 -4.63 14.81
C ALA A 111 2.46 -5.06 13.38
N ILE A 112 1.18 -4.92 13.05
CA ILE A 112 0.62 -5.20 11.73
C ILE A 112 0.23 -3.87 11.08
N TRP A 113 0.60 -3.70 9.82
CA TRP A 113 0.25 -2.52 9.04
C TRP A 113 -0.25 -2.89 7.65
N ALA A 114 -1.30 -2.22 7.18
CA ALA A 114 -2.00 -2.52 5.93
C ALA A 114 -1.77 -1.41 4.89
N PRO A 115 -0.58 -1.35 4.25
CA PRO A 115 -0.28 -0.30 3.26
C PRO A 115 -1.17 -0.35 2.02
N ILE A 116 -1.74 -1.53 1.69
CA ILE A 116 -2.71 -1.65 0.61
C ILE A 116 -4.01 -0.91 0.96
N ASN A 117 -4.52 -1.08 2.18
CA ASN A 117 -5.71 -0.35 2.62
C ASN A 117 -5.47 1.17 2.61
N LEU A 118 -4.24 1.62 2.89
CA LEU A 118 -3.87 3.03 2.86
C LEU A 118 -4.02 3.64 1.46
N ALA A 119 -3.64 2.93 0.39
CA ALA A 119 -3.84 3.40 -0.98
C ALA A 119 -5.32 3.58 -1.33
N PHE A 120 -6.18 2.67 -0.85
CA PHE A 120 -7.63 2.75 -1.04
C PHE A 120 -8.21 3.93 -0.28
N GLN A 121 -7.86 4.06 1.01
CA GLN A 121 -8.27 5.18 1.84
C GLN A 121 -7.85 6.52 1.25
N LYS A 122 -6.69 6.60 0.59
CA LYS A 122 -6.25 7.82 -0.08
C LYS A 122 -7.20 8.23 -1.22
N VAL A 123 -7.62 7.29 -2.05
CA VAL A 123 -8.58 7.58 -3.14
C VAL A 123 -9.98 7.85 -2.59
N GLU A 124 -10.39 7.19 -1.51
CA GLU A 124 -11.73 7.39 -0.93
C GLU A 124 -11.84 8.72 -0.17
N LEU A 125 -10.79 9.12 0.55
CA LEU A 125 -10.83 10.25 1.49
C LEU A 125 -10.10 11.50 0.98
N GLY A 126 -9.38 11.40 -0.14
CA GLY A 126 -8.68 12.53 -0.75
C GLY A 126 -7.66 13.16 0.20
N GLU A 127 -7.73 14.48 0.37
CA GLU A 127 -6.76 15.27 1.16
C GLU A 127 -6.75 14.91 2.65
N GLN A 128 -7.83 14.31 3.17
CA GLN A 128 -7.90 13.88 4.57
C GLN A 128 -6.95 12.71 4.88
N LYS A 129 -6.41 12.07 3.84
CA LYS A 129 -5.45 10.98 3.96
C LYS A 129 -4.16 11.36 3.24
N SER A 130 -3.02 11.13 3.88
CA SER A 130 -1.71 11.18 3.22
C SER A 130 -1.01 9.82 3.39
N VAL A 131 -0.52 9.31 2.27
CA VAL A 131 0.30 8.11 2.18
C VAL A 131 1.64 8.34 2.86
N HIS A 132 2.34 9.42 2.49
CA HIS A 132 3.65 9.74 3.05
C HIS A 132 3.59 9.87 4.57
N PHE A 133 2.70 10.72 5.08
CA PHE A 133 2.56 10.95 6.52
C PHE A 133 2.20 9.65 7.26
N SER A 134 1.27 8.85 6.72
CA SER A 134 0.87 7.59 7.36
C SER A 134 2.01 6.56 7.41
N CYS A 135 2.86 6.53 6.38
CA CYS A 135 4.04 5.65 6.34
C CYS A 135 5.07 6.07 7.40
N VAL A 136 5.44 7.35 7.42
CA VAL A 136 6.39 7.90 8.41
C VAL A 136 5.88 7.69 9.84
N ALA A 137 4.61 8.02 10.10
CA ALA A 137 4.03 7.83 11.43
C ALA A 137 4.00 6.35 11.85
N GLN A 138 3.78 5.42 10.91
CA GLN A 138 3.86 4.00 11.20
C GLN A 138 5.29 3.58 11.56
N LEU A 139 6.29 3.98 10.76
CA LEU A 139 7.71 3.69 11.00
C LEU A 139 8.17 4.25 12.35
N ASP A 140 7.81 5.50 12.65
CA ASP A 140 8.07 6.12 13.95
C ASP A 140 7.42 5.36 15.11
N SER A 141 6.20 4.85 14.92
CA SER A 141 5.49 4.10 15.96
C SER A 141 6.17 2.77 16.30
N VAL A 142 6.77 2.08 15.31
CA VAL A 142 7.41 0.78 15.51
C VAL A 142 8.84 0.88 16.02
N LEU A 143 9.48 2.03 15.83
CA LEU A 143 10.82 2.35 16.33
C LEU A 143 10.85 2.73 17.82
N LYS A 144 9.70 3.10 18.41
CA LYS A 144 9.64 3.41 19.84
C LYS A 144 9.78 2.10 20.66
N PRO A 145 10.69 2.04 21.65
CA PRO A 145 10.71 0.94 22.59
C PRO A 145 9.38 0.89 23.34
N ALA A 146 8.87 -0.33 23.54
CA ALA A 146 7.67 -0.61 24.33
C ALA A 146 7.84 -0.18 25.80
#